data_AF-A0A924XYW1-F1
#
_entry.id   AF-A0A924XYW1-F1
#
_cell.length_a   1.000
_cell.length_b   1.000
_cell.length_c   1.000
_cell.angle_alpha   90.00
_cell.angle_beta   90.00
_cell.angle_gamma   90.00
#
_symmetry.space_group_name_H-M   'P 1'
#
loop_
_entity.id
_entity.type
_entity.pdbx_description
1 polymer ?
#
loop_
_entity_poly.entity_id
_entity_poly.type
_entity_poly.pdbx_seq_one_letter_code
_entity_poly.pdbx_strand_id
1 'polypeptide(L)'
;MCHSLHGRLAAMFEEWLSAQDRQKFQPHVTIQNKVAPEAAKELRTRLSGEWEPITARGLGLHLWRYRNGPWETVATFPFTK
;
A
#
# COMPACT_ATOMS: atom_id res chain seq x y z
N MET A 1 4.03 9.60 -11.26
CA MET A 1 5.09 9.45 -10.24
C MET A 1 5.01 8.11 -9.53
N CYS A 2 3.92 7.76 -8.83
CA CYS A 2 3.83 6.47 -8.12
C CYS A 2 3.95 5.25 -9.03
N HIS A 3 3.29 5.25 -10.20
CA HIS A 3 3.39 4.15 -11.17
C HIS A 3 4.81 3.92 -11.70
N SER A 4 5.56 5.00 -12.01
CA SER A 4 6.94 4.87 -12.50
C SER A 4 7.90 4.44 -11.41
N LEU A 5 7.72 4.91 -10.17
CA LEU A 5 8.48 4.44 -9.02
C LEU A 5 8.21 2.95 -8.74
N HIS A 6 6.94 2.53 -8.70
CA HIS A 6 6.55 1.14 -8.54
C HIS A 6 7.16 0.26 -9.63
N GLY A 7 7.07 0.65 -10.90
CA GLY A 7 7.64 -0.11 -12.01
C GLY A 7 9.15 -0.32 -11.90
N ARG A 8 9.90 0.70 -11.48
CA ARG A 8 11.34 0.57 -11.24
C ARG A 8 11.65 -0.40 -10.08
N LEU A 9 10.92 -0.28 -8.97
CA LEU A 9 11.08 -1.20 -7.85
C LEU A 9 10.74 -2.64 -8.28
N ALA A 10 9.65 -2.84 -9.02
CA ALA A 10 9.25 -4.16 -9.48
C ALA A 10 10.31 -4.81 -10.39
N ALA A 11 10.94 -4.03 -11.28
CA ALA A 11 12.05 -4.50 -12.11
C ALA A 11 13.29 -4.86 -11.27
N MET A 12 13.63 -4.04 -10.27
CA MET A 12 14.77 -4.32 -9.38
C MET A 12 14.55 -5.58 -8.53
N PHE A 13 13.31 -5.86 -8.14
CA PHE A 13 12.96 -7.00 -7.29
C PHE A 13 12.47 -8.22 -8.07
N GLU A 14 12.60 -8.24 -9.40
CA GLU A 14 11.91 -9.18 -10.28
C GLU A 14 12.06 -10.64 -9.83
N GLU A 15 13.26 -11.08 -9.45
CA GLU A 15 13.51 -12.47 -9.05
C GLU A 15 12.81 -12.89 -7.75
N TRP A 16 12.44 -11.93 -6.89
CA TRP A 16 11.79 -12.18 -5.60
C TRP A 16 10.28 -11.99 -5.63
N LEU A 17 9.71 -11.43 -6.70
CA LEU A 17 8.27 -11.15 -6.79
C LEU A 17 7.44 -12.41 -7.05
N SER A 18 6.43 -12.63 -6.21
CA SER A 18 5.40 -13.64 -6.43
C SER A 18 4.46 -13.24 -7.58
N ALA A 19 3.59 -14.17 -8.01
CA ALA A 19 2.56 -13.86 -9.00
C ALA A 19 1.61 -12.74 -8.54
N GLN A 20 1.38 -12.62 -7.21
CA GLN A 20 0.55 -11.55 -6.65
C GLN A 20 1.24 -10.19 -6.76
N ASP A 21 2.54 -10.12 -6.44
CA ASP A 21 3.30 -8.85 -6.47
C ASP A 21 3.46 -8.30 -7.90
N ARG A 22 3.37 -9.16 -8.92
CA ARG A 22 3.45 -8.79 -10.34
C ARG A 22 2.16 -8.23 -10.92
N GLN A 23 1.06 -8.24 -10.15
CA GLN A 23 -0.21 -7.70 -10.62
C GLN A 23 -0.11 -6.19 -10.87
N LYS A 24 -1.02 -5.67 -11.72
CA LYS A 24 -1.08 -4.25 -12.03
C LYS A 24 -1.24 -3.43 -10.74
N PHE A 25 -0.33 -2.47 -10.55
CA PHE A 25 -0.39 -1.57 -9.40
C PHE A 25 -1.65 -0.71 -9.45
N GLN A 26 -2.49 -0.83 -8.42
CA GLN A 26 -3.65 0.03 -8.17
C GLN A 26 -3.44 0.69 -6.81
N PRO A 27 -2.85 1.91 -6.75
CA PRO A 27 -2.52 2.55 -5.49
C PRO A 27 -3.78 2.80 -4.65
N HIS A 28 -3.83 2.20 -3.47
CA HIS A 28 -4.91 2.37 -2.50
C HIS A 28 -4.35 2.22 -1.07
N VAL A 29 -5.10 2.73 -0.10
CA VAL A 29 -4.81 2.50 1.33
C VAL A 29 -5.87 1.53 1.86
N THR A 30 -5.42 0.43 2.45
CA THR A 30 -6.33 -0.55 3.05
C THR A 30 -6.91 0.01 4.36
N ILE A 31 -8.23 0.09 4.45
CA ILE A 31 -8.92 0.52 5.68
C ILE A 31 -9.19 -0.68 6.61
N GLN A 32 -9.54 -1.83 6.04
CA GLN A 32 -9.76 -3.09 6.77
C GLN A 32 -9.13 -4.25 6.01
N ASN A 33 -8.56 -5.19 6.74
CA ASN A 33 -7.98 -6.43 6.19
C ASN A 33 -8.43 -7.62 7.05
N LYS A 34 -8.68 -8.77 6.42
CA LYS A 34 -9.08 -10.03 7.08
C LYS A 34 -10.32 -9.94 7.97
N VAL A 35 -11.28 -9.08 7.62
CA VAL A 35 -12.57 -8.95 8.30
C VAL A 35 -13.65 -9.80 7.62
N ALA A 36 -14.75 -10.07 8.33
CA ALA A 36 -15.92 -10.72 7.75
C ALA A 36 -16.52 -9.86 6.61
N PRO A 37 -17.09 -10.47 5.55
CA PRO A 37 -17.67 -9.74 4.43
C PRO A 37 -18.72 -8.70 4.84
N GLU A 38 -19.49 -9.00 5.87
CA GLU A 38 -20.59 -8.14 6.33
C GLU A 38 -20.07 -6.87 6.98
N ALA A 39 -19.02 -6.97 7.80
CA ALA A 39 -18.34 -5.81 8.38
C ALA A 39 -17.72 -4.91 7.29
N ALA A 40 -17.17 -5.50 6.22
CA ALA A 40 -16.62 -4.74 5.10
C ALA A 40 -17.71 -4.00 4.31
N LYS A 41 -18.88 -4.63 4.10
CA LYS A 41 -20.04 -4.01 3.42
C LYS A 41 -20.61 -2.87 4.24
N GLU A 42 -20.81 -3.06 5.54
CA GLU A 42 -21.30 -2.02 6.45
C GLU A 42 -20.35 -0.82 6.45
N LEU A 43 -19.04 -1.05 6.58
CA LEU A 43 -18.07 0.04 6.55
C LEU A 43 -18.10 0.78 5.21
N ARG A 44 -18.17 0.05 4.09
CA ARG A 44 -18.22 0.66 2.76
C ARG A 44 -19.46 1.54 2.59
N THR A 45 -20.63 1.07 3.01
CA THR A 45 -21.88 1.84 2.93
C THR A 45 -21.78 3.13 3.74
N ARG A 46 -21.29 3.03 4.99
CA ARG A 46 -21.09 4.19 5.86
C ARG A 46 -20.11 5.20 5.25
N LEU A 47 -18.92 4.75 4.86
CA LEU A 47 -17.90 5.64 4.30
C LEU A 47 -18.35 6.27 2.98
N SER A 48 -19.10 5.55 2.14
CA SER A 48 -19.55 6.10 0.85
C SER A 48 -20.50 7.29 1.00
N GLY A 49 -21.19 7.44 2.14
CA GLY A 49 -22.04 8.59 2.45
C GLY A 49 -21.30 9.77 3.09
N GLU A 50 -20.10 9.55 3.63
CA GLU A 50 -19.37 10.51 4.46
C GLU A 50 -17.95 10.81 3.94
N TRP A 51 -17.55 10.20 2.81
CA TRP A 51 -16.18 10.25 2.33
C TRP A 51 -15.82 11.62 1.76
N GLU A 52 -14.80 12.24 2.35
CA GLU A 52 -14.17 13.44 1.81
C GLU A 52 -12.81 13.12 1.20
N PRO A 53 -12.50 13.62 -0.02
CA PRO A 53 -11.19 13.42 -0.63
C PRO A 53 -10.04 13.94 0.22
N ILE A 54 -9.07 13.07 0.51
CA ILE A 54 -7.87 13.42 1.25
C ILE A 54 -6.73 13.66 0.26
N THR A 55 -6.09 14.83 0.38
CA THR A 55 -4.82 15.09 -0.30
C THR A 55 -3.67 14.87 0.67
N ALA A 56 -2.69 14.07 0.27
CA ALA A 56 -1.48 13.83 1.03
C ALA A 56 -0.24 14.00 0.15
N ARG A 57 0.87 14.43 0.76
CA ARG A 57 2.18 14.47 0.12
C ARG A 57 3.01 13.29 0.58
N GLY A 58 3.47 12.46 -0.35
CA GLY A 58 4.49 11.45 -0.06
C GLY A 58 5.80 12.11 0.33
N LEU A 59 6.34 11.77 1.50
CA LEU A 59 7.61 12.32 1.99
C LEU A 59 8.83 11.46 1.65
N GLY A 60 8.60 10.19 1.31
CA GLY A 60 9.64 9.21 1.02
C GLY A 60 9.09 7.79 0.98
N LEU A 61 10.00 6.83 0.96
CA LEU A 61 9.71 5.41 1.08
C LEU A 61 10.18 4.88 2.43
N HIS A 62 9.44 3.94 2.99
CA HIS A 62 9.83 3.20 4.18
C HIS A 62 9.97 1.72 3.81
N LEU A 63 11.12 1.13 4.15
CA LEU A 63 11.35 -0.30 4.00
C LEU A 63 10.96 -0.99 5.31
N TRP A 64 10.07 -1.97 5.20
CA TRP A 64 9.57 -2.75 6.31
C TRP A 64 9.89 -4.23 6.09
N ARG A 65 10.17 -4.92 7.20
CA ARG A 65 10.28 -6.39 7.22
C ARG A 65 9.09 -6.97 7.96
N TYR A 66 8.34 -7.84 7.31
CA TYR A 66 7.27 -8.59 7.95
C TYR A 66 7.85 -9.77 8.75
N ARG A 67 7.53 -9.83 10.04
CA ARG A 67 8.05 -10.86 10.97
C ARG A 67 6.92 -11.78 11.44
N ASN A 68 6.09 -12.27 10.51
CA ASN A 68 4.90 -13.10 10.78
C ASN A 68 3.84 -12.44 11.67
N GLY A 69 3.73 -11.11 11.65
CA GLY A 69 2.74 -10.36 12.42
C GLY A 69 3.21 -8.94 12.66
N PRO A 70 4.25 -8.71 13.47
CA PRO A 70 4.85 -7.40 13.63
C PRO A 70 5.59 -6.98 12.35
N TRP A 71 5.54 -5.68 12.06
CA TRP A 71 6.35 -5.04 11.05
C TRP A 71 7.55 -4.37 11.72
N GLU A 72 8.74 -4.70 11.27
CA GLU A 72 9.99 -4.10 11.71
C GLU A 72 10.38 -3.00 10.72
N THR A 73 10.63 -1.78 11.19
CA THR A 73 11.20 -0.71 10.37
C THR A 73 12.66 -1.02 10.06
N VAL A 74 13.00 -1.09 8.77
CA VAL A 74 14.38 -1.38 8.33
C VAL A 74 15.09 -0.10 7.91
N ALA A 75 14.45 0.73 7.10
CA ALA A 75 15.05 1.97 6.58
C ALA A 75 13.99 2.98 6.16
N THR A 76 14.38 4.25 6.10
CA THR A 76 13.58 5.34 5.55
C THR A 76 14.39 6.07 4.48
N PHE A 77 13.78 6.31 3.33
CA PHE A 77 14.36 6.98 2.17
C PHE A 77 13.54 8.22 1.85
N PRO A 78 13.91 9.41 2.38
CA PRO A 78 13.23 10.65 2.05
C PRO A 78 13.31 10.95 0.55
N PHE A 79 12.24 11.50 -0.03
CA PHE A 79 12.34 12.11 -1.35
C PHE A 79 13.11 13.42 -1.24
N THR A 80 14.27 13.48 -1.90
CA THR A 80 15.04 14.72 -2.03
C THR A 80 14.49 15.55 -3.18
N LYS A 81 14.67 16.87 -3.07
CA LYS A 81 14.41 17.79 -4.18
C LYS A 81 15.44 17.60 -5.29
#